data_AF-A0A846TPN0-F1
#
_entry.id   AF-A0A846TPN0-F1
#
_cell.length_a   1.000
_cell.length_b   1.000
_cell.length_c   1.000
_cell.angle_alpha   90.00
_cell.angle_beta   90.00
_cell.angle_gamma   90.00
#
_symmetry.space_group_name_H-M   'P 1'
#
loop_
_entity.id
_entity.type
_entity.pdbx_description
1 polymer ?
#
loop_
_entity_poly.entity_id
_entity_poly.type
_entity_poly.pdbx_seq_one_letter_code
_entity_poly.pdbx_strand_id
1 'polypeptide(L)'
;MTLEELRTILLQELAGCNGRASLFLEIEGEMIEFNSNEVYQSASLIKLPILFEALRQMEAGQLQKESQLPIEEGDKIGDTGVLQAMKVKQLPVVDLMSLMIIVSDNSATNLMIDLLGKDSINATISRLGMSHSILQRKMLDFSAIQSGLDNYTSAADIGLCLKEGVKGDLLNQDSKSIFHAFLLQQQFKEKLPFYMDDTLLEIGNKTGELPGVEHDCGIIAYGENEAIIVVLIDELSNPQSGKSTIQQIGKHINSFITGLSTPIDHK
;
A
#
# COMPACT_ATOMS: atom_id res chain seq x y z
N MET A 1 -14.37 22.91 5.54
CA MET A 1 -13.74 22.68 4.23
C MET A 1 -14.73 21.90 3.39
N THR A 2 -15.08 22.39 2.21
CA THR A 2 -15.91 21.63 1.25
C THR A 2 -15.07 20.64 0.46
N LEU A 3 -15.70 19.68 -0.22
CA LEU A 3 -14.98 18.73 -1.07
C LEU A 3 -14.25 19.42 -2.23
N GLU A 4 -14.81 20.49 -2.79
CA GLU A 4 -14.18 21.26 -3.87
C GLU A 4 -12.96 22.06 -3.38
N GLU A 5 -13.03 22.59 -2.15
CA GLU A 5 -11.87 23.20 -1.48
C GLU A 5 -10.76 22.17 -1.24
N LEU A 6 -11.11 20.96 -0.77
CA LEU A 6 -10.17 19.86 -0.59
C LEU A 6 -9.52 19.51 -1.94
N ARG A 7 -10.32 19.27 -2.99
CA ARG A 7 -9.84 19.00 -4.35
C ARG A 7 -8.83 20.06 -4.79
N THR A 8 -9.19 21.33 -4.68
CA THR A 8 -8.32 22.44 -5.10
C THR A 8 -6.98 22.43 -4.37
N ILE A 9 -6.99 22.27 -3.04
CA ILE A 9 -5.78 22.27 -2.22
C ILE A 9 -4.89 21.06 -2.53
N LEU A 10 -5.47 19.87 -2.68
CA LEU A 10 -4.71 18.66 -3.00
C LEU A 10 -4.01 18.78 -4.37
N LEU A 11 -4.72 19.29 -5.38
CA LEU A 11 -4.14 19.49 -6.72
C LEU A 11 -3.02 20.55 -6.71
N GLN A 12 -3.14 21.59 -5.88
CA GLN A 12 -2.07 22.58 -5.70
C GLN A 12 -0.83 21.98 -5.03
N GLU A 13 -1.01 21.18 -3.98
CA GLU A 13 0.10 20.51 -3.28
C GLU A 13 0.85 19.55 -4.22
N LEU A 14 0.12 18.78 -5.04
CA LEU A 14 0.69 17.87 -6.03
C LEU A 14 1.42 18.61 -7.16
N ALA A 15 0.83 19.70 -7.69
CA ALA A 15 1.46 20.52 -8.73
C ALA A 15 2.73 21.26 -8.22
N GLY A 16 2.81 21.52 -6.92
CA GLY A 16 3.98 22.12 -6.27
C GLY A 16 5.07 21.12 -5.85
N CYS A 17 4.88 19.82 -6.11
CA CYS A 17 5.83 18.79 -5.74
C CYS A 17 7.16 18.94 -6.50
N ASN A 18 8.29 18.77 -5.81
CA ASN A 18 9.63 18.77 -6.43
C ASN A 18 9.99 17.40 -7.03
N GLY A 19 9.07 16.85 -7.81
CA GLY A 19 9.11 15.53 -8.41
C GLY A 19 7.86 15.29 -9.23
N ARG A 20 7.70 14.09 -9.75
CA ARG A 20 6.50 13.70 -10.48
C ARG A 20 5.54 13.02 -9.52
N ALA A 21 4.34 13.56 -9.37
CA ALA A 21 3.36 13.12 -8.38
C ALA A 21 2.07 12.60 -9.03
N SER A 22 1.43 11.65 -8.34
CA SER A 22 0.15 11.06 -8.72
C SER A 22 -0.71 10.83 -7.49
N LEU A 23 -2.02 11.03 -7.63
CA LEU A 23 -3.03 10.83 -6.59
C LEU A 23 -4.22 10.04 -7.13
N PHE A 24 -4.67 9.09 -6.32
CA PHE A 24 -6.02 8.53 -6.36
C PHE A 24 -6.65 8.73 -4.98
N LEU A 25 -7.82 9.36 -4.91
CA LEU A 25 -8.59 9.54 -3.68
C LEU A 25 -10.07 9.26 -3.95
N GLU A 26 -10.63 8.29 -3.23
CA GLU A 26 -12.08 8.06 -3.12
C GLU A 26 -12.51 8.47 -1.72
N ILE A 27 -13.42 9.44 -1.60
CA ILE A 27 -13.92 9.95 -0.32
C ILE A 27 -15.34 10.50 -0.48
N GLU A 28 -16.24 10.24 0.47
CA GLU A 28 -17.65 10.66 0.41
C GLU A 28 -18.36 10.26 -0.92
N GLY A 29 -17.97 9.11 -1.51
CA GLY A 29 -18.50 8.62 -2.78
C GLY A 29 -17.98 9.34 -4.03
N GLU A 30 -17.04 10.27 -3.87
CA GLU A 30 -16.47 11.09 -4.94
C GLU A 30 -15.01 10.73 -5.20
N MET A 31 -14.60 10.89 -6.47
CA MET A 31 -13.25 10.62 -6.93
C MET A 31 -12.46 11.91 -7.18
N ILE A 32 -11.25 11.98 -6.61
CA ILE A 32 -10.26 13.02 -6.88
C ILE A 32 -9.00 12.33 -7.40
N GLU A 33 -8.59 12.69 -8.61
CA GLU A 33 -7.46 12.07 -9.29
C GLU A 33 -6.50 13.14 -9.83
N PHE A 34 -5.21 12.81 -9.84
CA PHE A 34 -4.15 13.59 -10.48
C PHE A 34 -3.15 12.61 -11.07
N ASN A 35 -3.03 12.56 -12.39
CA ASN A 35 -2.14 11.64 -13.11
C ASN A 35 -2.26 10.17 -12.65
N SER A 36 -3.45 9.75 -12.19
CA SER A 36 -3.65 8.49 -11.45
C SER A 36 -3.29 7.23 -12.23
N ASN A 37 -3.32 7.30 -13.56
CA ASN A 37 -2.95 6.21 -14.48
C ASN A 37 -1.48 6.25 -14.93
N GLU A 38 -0.69 7.25 -14.52
CA GLU A 38 0.74 7.26 -14.83
C GLU A 38 1.46 6.08 -14.15
N VAL A 39 2.48 5.56 -14.83
CA VAL A 39 3.24 4.41 -14.37
C VAL A 39 4.43 4.89 -13.53
N TYR A 40 4.57 4.27 -12.36
CA TYR A 40 5.65 4.48 -11.39
C TYR A 40 6.31 3.16 -11.05
N GLN A 41 7.58 3.20 -10.63
CA GLN A 41 8.16 2.07 -9.90
C GLN A 41 7.30 1.82 -8.65
N SER A 42 6.87 0.57 -8.44
CA SER A 42 5.91 0.26 -7.39
C SER A 42 6.45 0.44 -5.98
N ALA A 43 7.79 0.39 -5.83
CA ALA A 43 8.44 0.15 -4.56
C ALA A 43 7.74 -1.00 -3.80
N SER A 44 7.57 -0.87 -2.49
CA SER A 44 6.90 -1.87 -1.64
C SER A 44 5.38 -1.94 -1.77
N LEU A 45 4.71 -1.07 -2.55
CA LEU A 45 3.25 -1.15 -2.73
C LEU A 45 2.84 -2.39 -3.53
N ILE A 46 3.74 -2.99 -4.32
CA ILE A 46 3.51 -4.28 -4.99
C ILE A 46 3.23 -5.43 -4.01
N LYS A 47 3.53 -5.26 -2.71
CA LYS A 47 3.22 -6.25 -1.67
C LYS A 47 1.71 -6.38 -1.41
N LEU A 48 0.90 -5.39 -1.80
CA LEU A 48 -0.55 -5.44 -1.68
C LEU A 48 -1.20 -6.52 -2.57
N PRO A 49 -0.95 -6.57 -3.89
CA PRO A 49 -1.46 -7.68 -4.70
C PRO A 49 -0.83 -9.04 -4.34
N ILE A 50 0.38 -9.07 -3.75
CA ILE A 50 0.96 -10.32 -3.20
C ILE A 50 0.14 -10.81 -2.01
N LEU A 51 -0.22 -9.93 -1.06
CA LEU A 51 -1.11 -10.26 0.04
C LEU A 51 -2.48 -10.72 -0.47
N PHE A 52 -3.05 -10.02 -1.45
CA PHE A 52 -4.33 -10.38 -2.05
C PHE A 52 -4.31 -11.80 -2.64
N GLU A 53 -3.26 -12.15 -3.39
CA GLU A 53 -3.11 -13.50 -3.95
C GLU A 53 -2.96 -14.56 -2.86
N ALA A 54 -2.23 -14.28 -1.77
CA ALA A 54 -2.14 -15.22 -0.66
C ALA A 54 -3.51 -15.53 -0.06
N LEU A 55 -4.33 -14.50 0.18
CA LEU A 55 -5.70 -14.66 0.68
C LEU A 55 -6.58 -15.43 -0.31
N ARG A 56 -6.49 -15.13 -1.60
CA ARG A 56 -7.22 -15.85 -2.65
C ARG A 56 -6.84 -17.35 -2.70
N GLN A 57 -5.55 -17.69 -2.55
CA GLN A 57 -5.11 -19.09 -2.46
C GLN A 57 -5.60 -19.77 -1.18
N MET A 58 -5.69 -19.04 -0.05
CA MET A 58 -6.26 -19.57 1.19
C MET A 58 -7.73 -19.92 1.04
N GLU A 59 -8.53 -19.04 0.43
CA GLU A 59 -9.94 -19.32 0.14
C GLU A 59 -10.14 -20.51 -0.79
N ALA A 60 -9.24 -20.67 -1.77
CA ALA A 60 -9.25 -21.81 -2.68
C ALA A 60 -8.74 -23.11 -2.03
N GLY A 61 -8.32 -23.10 -0.75
CA GLY A 61 -7.74 -24.25 -0.07
C GLY A 61 -6.36 -24.66 -0.60
N GLN A 62 -5.71 -23.80 -1.39
CA GLN A 62 -4.40 -24.02 -2.01
C GLN A 62 -3.25 -23.66 -1.07
N LEU A 63 -3.51 -22.76 -0.11
CA LEU A 63 -2.56 -22.28 0.88
C LEU A 63 -3.18 -22.38 2.27
N GLN A 64 -2.44 -22.91 3.25
CA GLN A 64 -2.90 -22.91 4.64
C GLN A 64 -2.14 -21.85 5.43
N LYS A 65 -2.91 -21.04 6.17
CA LYS A 65 -2.41 -19.93 6.99
C LYS A 65 -1.27 -20.34 7.94
N GLU A 66 -1.39 -21.52 8.56
CA GLU A 66 -0.46 -22.02 9.58
C GLU A 66 0.64 -22.94 9.00
N SER A 67 0.67 -23.15 7.68
CA SER A 67 1.74 -23.91 7.04
C SER A 67 3.09 -23.27 7.35
N GLN A 68 4.03 -24.08 7.82
CA GLN A 68 5.38 -23.64 8.16
C GLN A 68 6.22 -23.59 6.89
N LEU A 69 6.70 -22.40 6.53
CA LEU A 69 7.65 -22.25 5.43
C LEU A 69 9.08 -22.25 6.01
N PRO A 70 9.98 -23.12 5.51
CA PRO A 70 11.38 -23.07 5.90
C PRO A 70 12.02 -21.75 5.47
N ILE A 71 12.97 -21.28 6.26
CA ILE A 71 13.74 -20.07 5.99
C ILE A 71 15.21 -20.46 6.00
N GLU A 72 15.82 -20.45 4.83
CA GLU A 72 17.24 -20.71 4.66
C GLU A 72 18.04 -19.40 4.82
N GLU A 73 19.34 -19.53 5.09
CA GLU A 73 20.18 -18.34 5.27
C GLU A 73 20.31 -17.52 3.97
N GLY A 74 20.17 -18.17 2.81
CA GLY A 74 20.16 -17.50 1.50
C GLY A 74 18.88 -16.70 1.23
N ASP A 75 17.79 -16.97 1.94
CA ASP A 75 16.52 -16.24 1.77
C ASP A 75 16.54 -14.89 2.49
N LYS A 76 17.45 -14.73 3.46
CA LYS A 76 17.61 -13.52 4.25
C LYS A 76 18.42 -12.48 3.48
N ILE A 77 17.73 -11.54 2.87
CA ILE A 77 18.34 -10.44 2.13
C ILE A 77 18.48 -9.20 3.01
N GLY A 78 19.62 -8.51 2.83
CA GLY A 78 19.98 -7.34 3.62
C GLY A 78 19.29 -6.07 3.14
N ASP A 79 18.30 -5.55 3.89
CA ASP A 79 17.68 -4.21 3.75
C ASP A 79 16.54 -4.02 4.79
N THR A 80 15.37 -3.51 4.39
CA THR A 80 14.18 -3.30 5.23
C THR A 80 13.59 -4.64 5.66
N GLY A 81 13.29 -4.74 6.95
CA GLY A 81 12.76 -5.95 7.57
C GLY A 81 13.55 -6.39 8.80
N VAL A 82 12.96 -7.33 9.53
CA VAL A 82 13.53 -7.89 10.76
C VAL A 82 13.99 -9.33 10.58
N LEU A 83 13.51 -10.04 9.54
CA LEU A 83 13.75 -11.47 9.36
C LEU A 83 15.23 -11.82 9.21
N GLN A 84 15.98 -10.94 8.54
CA GLN A 84 17.44 -11.04 8.43
C GLN A 84 18.17 -11.10 9.79
N ALA A 85 17.61 -10.45 10.82
CA ALA A 85 18.19 -10.40 12.16
C ALA A 85 17.66 -11.53 13.07
N MET A 86 16.62 -12.23 12.64
CA MET A 86 15.99 -13.30 13.41
C MET A 86 16.73 -14.63 13.23
N LYS A 87 16.82 -15.39 14.33
CA LYS A 87 17.39 -16.75 14.36
C LYS A 87 16.30 -17.82 14.25
N VAL A 88 15.28 -17.56 13.44
CA VAL A 88 14.20 -18.52 13.14
C VAL A 88 14.57 -19.37 11.93
N LYS A 89 14.08 -20.61 11.89
CA LYS A 89 14.32 -21.57 10.79
C LYS A 89 13.09 -21.80 9.91
N GLN A 90 11.93 -21.41 10.42
CA GLN A 90 10.65 -21.49 9.73
C GLN A 90 9.71 -20.50 10.39
N LEU A 91 8.73 -20.03 9.63
CA LEU A 91 7.61 -19.22 10.12
C LEU A 91 6.33 -19.72 9.46
N PRO A 92 5.17 -19.61 10.13
CA PRO A 92 3.90 -19.81 9.45
C PRO A 92 3.70 -18.75 8.36
N VAL A 93 2.95 -19.08 7.32
CA VAL A 93 2.63 -18.17 6.20
C VAL A 93 2.05 -16.84 6.70
N VAL A 94 1.19 -16.87 7.73
CA VAL A 94 0.62 -15.64 8.32
C VAL A 94 1.69 -14.71 8.88
N ASP A 95 2.75 -15.24 9.49
CA ASP A 95 3.83 -14.40 10.04
C ASP A 95 4.65 -13.79 8.90
N LEU A 96 4.87 -14.51 7.80
CA LEU A 96 5.53 -13.95 6.61
C LEU A 96 4.70 -12.83 5.97
N MET A 97 3.37 -13.00 5.86
CA MET A 97 2.48 -11.93 5.43
C MET A 97 2.52 -10.73 6.38
N SER A 98 2.56 -10.98 7.69
CA SER A 98 2.67 -9.95 8.72
C SER A 98 3.94 -9.12 8.51
N LEU A 99 5.10 -9.78 8.43
CA LEU A 99 6.37 -9.12 8.21
C LEU A 99 6.40 -8.35 6.88
N MET A 100 5.86 -8.93 5.81
CA MET A 100 5.77 -8.32 4.48
C MET A 100 4.97 -7.02 4.47
N ILE A 101 3.89 -6.93 5.25
CA ILE A 101 3.00 -5.76 5.23
C ILE A 101 3.35 -4.77 6.32
N ILE A 102 3.48 -5.23 7.57
CA ILE A 102 3.58 -4.40 8.77
C ILE A 102 4.92 -3.66 8.90
N VAL A 103 6.02 -4.31 8.50
CA VAL A 103 7.38 -3.74 8.53
C VAL A 103 8.09 -3.82 7.19
N SER A 104 7.33 -4.11 6.13
CA SER A 104 7.81 -4.21 4.75
C SER A 104 9.02 -5.13 4.53
N ASP A 105 9.09 -6.24 5.24
CA ASP A 105 10.24 -7.16 5.19
C ASP A 105 10.45 -7.74 3.79
N ASN A 106 11.62 -7.46 3.19
CA ASN A 106 11.94 -7.89 1.83
C ASN A 106 12.23 -9.40 1.74
N SER A 107 12.76 -10.02 2.79
CA SER A 107 13.01 -11.47 2.83
C SER A 107 11.69 -12.23 2.88
N ALA A 108 10.78 -11.82 3.77
CA ALA A 108 9.44 -12.39 3.85
C ALA A 108 8.67 -12.20 2.53
N THR A 109 8.82 -11.04 1.89
CA THR A 109 8.23 -10.78 0.56
C THR A 109 8.72 -11.78 -0.49
N ASN A 110 10.03 -12.00 -0.57
CA ASN A 110 10.61 -12.93 -1.55
C ASN A 110 10.16 -14.37 -1.34
N LEU A 111 10.11 -14.80 -0.08
CA LEU A 111 9.55 -16.11 0.31
C LEU A 111 8.09 -16.25 -0.11
N MET A 112 7.27 -15.20 0.07
CA MET A 112 5.88 -15.19 -0.38
C MET A 112 5.76 -15.22 -1.91
N ILE A 113 6.64 -14.52 -2.65
CA ILE A 113 6.67 -14.58 -4.11
C ILE A 113 6.98 -16.01 -4.60
N ASP A 114 7.94 -16.68 -3.96
CA ASP A 114 8.29 -18.07 -4.29
C ASP A 114 7.16 -19.04 -3.99
N LEU A 115 6.50 -18.87 -2.84
CA LEU A 115 5.41 -19.73 -2.41
C LEU A 115 4.18 -19.60 -3.31
N LEU A 116 3.79 -18.37 -3.67
CA LEU A 116 2.55 -18.10 -4.42
C LEU A 116 2.73 -18.27 -5.93
N GLY A 117 3.95 -18.06 -6.42
CA GLY A 117 4.29 -18.02 -7.83
C GLY A 117 4.00 -16.66 -8.47
N LYS A 118 5.00 -16.10 -9.17
CA LYS A 118 4.91 -14.81 -9.86
C LYS A 118 3.76 -14.74 -10.87
N ASP A 119 3.50 -15.83 -11.59
CA ASP A 119 2.42 -15.89 -12.59
C ASP A 119 1.04 -15.80 -11.94
N SER A 120 0.84 -16.47 -10.79
CA SER A 120 -0.40 -16.38 -10.02
C SER A 120 -0.62 -14.96 -9.49
N ILE A 121 0.44 -14.32 -8.98
CA ILE A 121 0.38 -12.93 -8.51
C ILE A 121 0.00 -11.99 -9.67
N ASN A 122 0.65 -12.11 -10.83
CA ASN A 122 0.31 -11.28 -12.00
C ASN A 122 -1.08 -11.58 -12.56
N ALA A 123 -1.57 -12.82 -12.47
CA ALA A 123 -2.94 -13.16 -12.83
C ALA A 123 -3.95 -12.47 -11.88
N THR A 124 -3.61 -12.34 -10.60
CA THR A 124 -4.42 -11.59 -9.63
C THR A 124 -4.35 -10.08 -9.88
N ILE A 125 -3.19 -9.52 -10.20
CA ILE A 125 -3.05 -8.12 -10.66
C ILE A 125 -4.00 -7.87 -11.85
N SER A 126 -4.00 -8.75 -12.85
CA SER A 126 -4.92 -8.65 -13.99
C SER A 126 -6.39 -8.79 -13.58
N ARG A 127 -6.72 -9.68 -12.64
CA ARG A 127 -8.09 -9.89 -12.13
C ARG A 127 -8.64 -8.68 -11.39
N LEU A 128 -7.77 -7.97 -10.68
CA LEU A 128 -8.07 -6.71 -9.99
C LEU A 128 -8.27 -5.54 -10.97
N GLY A 129 -8.01 -5.73 -12.27
CA GLY A 129 -8.07 -4.66 -13.26
C GLY A 129 -6.88 -3.70 -13.23
N MET A 130 -5.79 -4.08 -12.54
CA MET A 130 -4.58 -3.27 -12.39
C MET A 130 -3.74 -3.32 -13.68
N SER A 131 -4.19 -2.58 -14.69
CA SER A 131 -3.65 -2.62 -16.06
C SER A 131 -2.26 -1.99 -16.24
N HIS A 132 -1.79 -1.22 -15.27
CA HIS A 132 -0.50 -0.53 -15.23
C HIS A 132 0.46 -1.14 -14.20
N SER A 133 0.04 -2.20 -13.50
CA SER A 133 0.86 -2.90 -12.51
C SER A 133 1.41 -4.22 -13.04
N ILE A 134 2.63 -4.54 -12.61
CA ILE A 134 3.27 -5.83 -12.92
C ILE A 134 4.35 -6.14 -11.88
N LEU A 135 4.42 -7.41 -11.45
CA LEU A 135 5.52 -7.97 -10.68
C LEU A 135 6.46 -8.72 -11.64
N GLN A 136 7.64 -8.17 -11.91
CA GLN A 136 8.62 -8.80 -12.82
C GLN A 136 9.80 -9.43 -12.07
N ARG A 137 10.12 -8.93 -10.87
CA ARG A 137 11.28 -9.35 -10.09
C ARG A 137 11.01 -9.45 -8.59
N LYS A 138 11.87 -10.17 -7.90
CA LYS A 138 11.97 -10.18 -6.44
C LYS A 138 12.52 -8.87 -5.89
N MET A 139 12.35 -8.66 -4.59
CA MET A 139 12.95 -7.53 -3.87
C MET A 139 14.48 -7.64 -3.95
N LEU A 140 15.14 -6.51 -4.24
CA LEU A 140 16.60 -6.38 -4.39
C LEU A 140 17.26 -7.29 -5.45
N ASP A 141 16.50 -7.77 -6.44
CA ASP A 141 17.06 -8.50 -7.58
C ASP A 141 17.72 -7.53 -8.56
N PHE A 142 18.97 -7.15 -8.28
CA PHE A 142 19.75 -6.22 -9.09
C PHE A 142 20.08 -6.76 -10.49
N SER A 143 20.12 -8.10 -10.66
CA SER A 143 20.34 -8.72 -11.96
C SER A 143 19.12 -8.50 -12.87
N ALA A 144 17.92 -8.71 -12.32
CA ALA A 144 16.68 -8.39 -13.03
C ALA A 144 16.61 -6.91 -13.42
N ILE A 145 16.96 -5.99 -12.50
CA ILE A 145 17.01 -4.54 -12.78
C ILE A 145 17.98 -4.23 -13.93
N GLN A 146 19.18 -4.81 -13.93
CA GLN A 146 20.16 -4.63 -15.01
C GLN A 146 19.67 -5.16 -16.36
N SER A 147 18.78 -6.15 -16.36
CA SER A 147 18.13 -6.66 -17.57
C SER A 147 16.88 -5.88 -17.99
N GLY A 148 16.55 -4.77 -17.32
CA GLY A 148 15.39 -3.93 -17.63
C GLY A 148 14.07 -4.43 -17.04
N LEU A 149 14.11 -5.38 -16.11
CA LEU A 149 12.93 -5.89 -15.42
C LEU A 149 12.75 -5.17 -14.08
N ASP A 150 11.56 -4.61 -13.86
CA ASP A 150 11.20 -3.96 -12.60
C ASP A 150 9.72 -4.11 -12.27
N ASN A 151 9.34 -3.75 -11.05
CA ASN A 151 7.97 -3.79 -10.59
C ASN A 151 7.34 -2.40 -10.75
N TYR A 152 6.18 -2.35 -11.39
CA TYR A 152 5.50 -1.11 -11.73
C TYR A 152 4.07 -1.08 -11.19
N THR A 153 3.52 0.12 -11.05
CA THR A 153 2.13 0.35 -10.66
C THR A 153 1.67 1.74 -11.10
N SER A 154 0.37 2.01 -11.00
CA SER A 154 -0.22 3.35 -11.00
C SER A 154 -0.94 3.62 -9.66
N ALA A 155 -1.34 4.86 -9.41
CA ALA A 155 -2.12 5.17 -8.21
C ALA A 155 -3.54 4.60 -8.29
N ALA A 156 -4.14 4.64 -9.49
CA ALA A 156 -5.44 4.04 -9.77
C ALA A 156 -5.42 2.53 -9.50
N ASP A 157 -4.38 1.82 -9.96
CA ASP A 157 -4.27 0.38 -9.79
C ASP A 157 -4.16 -0.04 -8.31
N ILE A 158 -3.37 0.68 -7.51
CA ILE A 158 -3.32 0.43 -6.06
C ILE A 158 -4.66 0.77 -5.41
N GLY A 159 -5.34 1.82 -5.88
CA GLY A 159 -6.69 2.18 -5.44
C GLY A 159 -7.68 1.04 -5.66
N LEU A 160 -7.65 0.40 -6.84
CA LEU A 160 -8.44 -0.80 -7.15
C LEU A 160 -8.11 -1.95 -6.21
N CYS A 161 -6.82 -2.23 -5.96
CA CYS A 161 -6.41 -3.29 -5.05
C CYS A 161 -6.92 -3.06 -3.62
N LEU A 162 -6.83 -1.83 -3.10
CA LEU A 162 -7.33 -1.47 -1.77
C LEU A 162 -8.86 -1.61 -1.72
N LYS A 163 -9.57 -1.08 -2.72
CA LYS A 163 -11.03 -1.14 -2.82
C LYS A 163 -11.54 -2.58 -2.87
N GLU A 164 -10.93 -3.44 -3.70
CA GLU A 164 -11.26 -4.86 -3.73
C GLU A 164 -10.93 -5.55 -2.40
N GLY A 165 -9.82 -5.17 -1.75
CA GLY A 165 -9.38 -5.73 -0.48
C GLY A 165 -10.31 -5.45 0.71
N VAL A 166 -11.14 -4.40 0.66
CA VAL A 166 -12.07 -4.07 1.77
C VAL A 166 -13.55 -4.10 1.38
N LYS A 167 -13.89 -3.85 0.12
CA LYS A 167 -15.28 -3.69 -0.34
C LYS A 167 -15.67 -4.62 -1.50
N GLY A 168 -14.76 -4.91 -2.43
CA GLY A 168 -15.09 -5.64 -3.67
C GLY A 168 -15.38 -7.13 -3.49
N ASP A 169 -15.79 -7.83 -4.53
CA ASP A 169 -16.38 -9.19 -4.40
C ASP A 169 -15.38 -10.33 -4.62
N LEU A 170 -14.10 -10.01 -4.85
CA LEU A 170 -13.07 -10.99 -5.19
C LEU A 170 -12.50 -11.75 -3.97
N LEU A 171 -12.71 -11.24 -2.76
CA LEU A 171 -12.41 -11.91 -1.49
C LEU A 171 -13.69 -12.06 -0.67
N ASN A 172 -13.77 -13.09 0.16
CA ASN A 172 -14.81 -13.23 1.16
C ASN A 172 -14.57 -12.29 2.36
N GLN A 173 -15.55 -12.21 3.27
CA GLN A 173 -15.49 -11.27 4.41
C GLN A 173 -14.36 -11.56 5.40
N ASP A 174 -14.01 -12.83 5.62
CA ASP A 174 -12.92 -13.20 6.52
C ASP A 174 -11.57 -12.75 5.93
N SER A 175 -11.34 -12.96 4.64
CA SER A 175 -10.13 -12.50 3.95
C SER A 175 -10.03 -10.98 3.88
N LYS A 176 -11.14 -10.26 3.62
CA LYS A 176 -11.16 -8.79 3.68
C LYS A 176 -10.77 -8.29 5.08
N SER A 177 -11.30 -8.94 6.12
CA SER A 177 -10.98 -8.61 7.51
C SER A 177 -9.48 -8.81 7.79
N ILE A 178 -8.87 -9.89 7.28
CA ILE A 178 -7.43 -10.13 7.40
C ILE A 178 -6.62 -9.10 6.60
N PHE A 179 -7.03 -8.78 5.38
CA PHE A 179 -6.38 -7.79 4.53
C PHE A 179 -6.32 -6.42 5.22
N HIS A 180 -7.47 -5.96 5.72
CA HIS A 180 -7.59 -4.70 6.44
C HIS A 180 -6.78 -4.72 7.76
N ALA A 181 -6.84 -5.81 8.53
CA ALA A 181 -6.11 -5.94 9.79
C ALA A 181 -4.60 -5.84 9.62
N PHE A 182 -4.02 -6.31 8.50
CA PHE A 182 -2.59 -6.14 8.24
C PHE A 182 -2.22 -4.67 7.96
N LEU A 183 -3.06 -3.96 7.20
CA LEU A 183 -2.86 -2.54 6.93
C LEU A 183 -2.95 -1.70 8.21
N LEU A 184 -3.92 -1.99 9.08
CA LEU A 184 -4.10 -1.30 10.38
C LEU A 184 -2.90 -1.47 11.32
N GLN A 185 -2.16 -2.58 11.18
CA GLN A 185 -0.99 -2.87 12.00
C GLN A 185 0.31 -2.23 11.49
N GLN A 186 0.28 -1.54 10.35
CA GLN A 186 1.45 -0.87 9.76
C GLN A 186 2.22 -0.04 10.79
N GLN A 187 3.55 -0.20 10.81
CA GLN A 187 4.42 0.55 11.73
C GLN A 187 4.93 1.87 11.13
N PHE A 188 5.00 1.97 9.79
CA PHE A 188 5.44 3.18 9.11
C PHE A 188 4.29 4.16 8.89
N LYS A 189 4.05 5.01 9.89
CA LYS A 189 2.98 6.03 9.93
C LYS A 189 3.47 7.45 9.65
N GLU A 190 4.70 7.62 9.20
CA GLU A 190 5.37 8.92 9.06
C GLU A 190 5.04 9.71 7.78
N LYS A 191 4.10 9.23 6.96
CA LYS A 191 3.67 9.81 5.67
C LYS A 191 2.21 10.26 5.72
N LEU A 192 1.27 9.58 5.04
CA LEU A 192 -0.15 9.95 5.05
C LEU A 192 -0.71 10.05 6.48
N PRO A 193 -0.43 9.09 7.39
CA PRO A 193 -1.00 9.12 8.73
C PRO A 193 -0.35 10.16 9.67
N PHE A 194 0.71 10.85 9.27
CA PHE A 194 1.57 11.61 10.18
C PHE A 194 0.85 12.66 11.03
N TYR A 195 -0.18 13.30 10.46
CA TYR A 195 -0.99 14.32 11.14
C TYR A 195 -2.37 13.82 11.58
N MET A 196 -2.65 12.53 11.41
CA MET A 196 -3.94 11.93 11.77
C MET A 196 -3.91 11.42 13.20
N ASP A 197 -5.07 11.48 13.86
CA ASP A 197 -5.24 10.99 15.23
C ASP A 197 -5.80 9.57 15.19
N ASP A 198 -4.97 8.58 15.54
CA ASP A 198 -5.34 7.16 15.56
C ASP A 198 -6.22 6.78 16.75
N THR A 199 -6.55 7.73 17.63
CA THR A 199 -7.60 7.56 18.65
C THR A 199 -8.99 7.89 18.11
N LEU A 200 -9.08 8.61 16.98
CA LEU A 200 -10.32 9.04 16.35
C LEU A 200 -10.59 8.34 15.02
N LEU A 201 -9.54 7.89 14.34
CA LEU A 201 -9.59 7.29 13.01
C LEU A 201 -8.96 5.91 13.03
N GLU A 202 -9.57 4.94 12.34
CA GLU A 202 -8.88 3.70 12.02
C GLU A 202 -8.12 3.91 10.70
N ILE A 203 -6.79 3.80 10.78
CA ILE A 203 -5.90 4.13 9.67
C ILE A 203 -5.03 2.92 9.34
N GLY A 204 -5.32 2.30 8.20
CA GLY A 204 -4.47 1.25 7.64
C GLY A 204 -3.67 1.78 6.48
N ASN A 205 -2.36 1.52 6.43
CA ASN A 205 -1.52 2.03 5.33
C ASN A 205 -0.43 1.07 4.88
N LYS A 206 0.14 1.36 3.70
CA LYS A 206 1.33 0.69 3.18
C LYS A 206 2.21 1.70 2.45
N THR A 207 3.44 1.83 2.95
CA THR A 207 4.45 2.71 2.35
C THR A 207 5.28 2.02 1.28
N GLY A 208 5.98 2.81 0.46
CA GLY A 208 7.02 2.33 -0.44
C GLY A 208 8.10 3.37 -0.66
N GLU A 209 9.35 2.92 -0.63
CA GLU A 209 10.54 3.75 -0.71
C GLU A 209 11.55 3.12 -1.66
N LEU A 210 12.14 3.94 -2.52
CA LEU A 210 13.34 3.65 -3.31
C LEU A 210 14.16 4.94 -3.43
N PRO A 211 15.42 4.91 -3.89
CA PRO A 211 16.13 6.14 -4.21
C PRO A 211 15.33 7.03 -5.18
N GLY A 212 14.94 8.22 -4.70
CA GLY A 212 14.15 9.19 -5.46
C GLY A 212 12.64 8.91 -5.51
N VAL A 213 12.14 7.94 -4.73
CA VAL A 213 10.73 7.51 -4.72
C VAL A 213 10.18 7.53 -3.30
N GLU A 214 9.02 8.16 -3.13
CA GLU A 214 8.27 8.19 -1.88
C GLU A 214 6.80 7.92 -2.18
N HIS A 215 6.29 6.78 -1.70
CA HIS A 215 4.91 6.36 -1.87
C HIS A 215 4.26 6.09 -0.53
N ASP A 216 2.95 6.28 -0.46
CA ASP A 216 2.10 5.78 0.60
C ASP A 216 0.67 5.62 0.10
N CYS A 217 -0.04 4.64 0.65
CA CYS A 217 -1.45 4.45 0.41
C CYS A 217 -2.14 4.04 1.68
N GLY A 218 -3.43 4.37 1.82
CA GLY A 218 -4.16 4.01 3.02
C GLY A 218 -5.66 3.96 2.85
N ILE A 219 -6.27 3.33 3.84
CA ILE A 219 -7.71 3.25 4.08
C ILE A 219 -7.94 3.92 5.43
N ILE A 220 -8.78 4.95 5.44
CA ILE A 220 -9.07 5.76 6.61
C ILE A 220 -10.55 5.62 6.90
N ALA A 221 -10.92 4.90 7.96
CA ALA A 221 -12.31 4.80 8.39
C ALA A 221 -12.65 5.90 9.41
N TYR A 222 -13.82 6.53 9.22
CA TYR A 222 -14.33 7.59 10.07
C TYR A 222 -15.87 7.54 10.15
N GLY A 223 -16.40 7.29 11.35
CA GLY A 223 -17.83 7.04 11.51
C GLY A 223 -18.26 5.79 10.72
N GLU A 224 -19.28 5.93 9.87
CA GLU A 224 -19.73 4.87 8.95
C GLU A 224 -19.10 5.00 7.54
N ASN A 225 -18.21 5.97 7.35
CA ASN A 225 -17.59 6.28 6.07
C ASN A 225 -16.12 5.83 6.05
N GLU A 226 -15.56 5.77 4.86
CA GLU A 226 -14.14 5.52 4.65
C GLU A 226 -13.60 6.30 3.45
N ALA A 227 -12.30 6.60 3.49
CA ALA A 227 -11.56 7.14 2.38
C ALA A 227 -10.45 6.16 1.95
N ILE A 228 -10.29 5.99 0.63
CA ILE A 228 -9.17 5.24 0.04
C ILE A 228 -8.27 6.24 -0.65
N ILE A 229 -6.99 6.27 -0.27
CA ILE A 229 -6.01 7.17 -0.82
C ILE A 229 -4.74 6.45 -1.27
N VAL A 230 -4.20 6.87 -2.41
CA VAL A 230 -2.89 6.48 -2.91
C VAL A 230 -2.15 7.73 -3.37
N VAL A 231 -0.94 7.94 -2.87
CA VAL A 231 -0.04 8.99 -3.34
C VAL A 231 1.26 8.35 -3.78
N LEU A 232 1.63 8.58 -5.04
CA LEU A 232 2.89 8.12 -5.62
C LEU A 232 3.74 9.33 -6.01
N ILE A 233 5.01 9.35 -5.61
CA ILE A 233 5.95 10.40 -5.99
C ILE A 233 7.29 9.78 -6.38
N ASP A 234 7.79 10.12 -7.56
CA ASP A 234 9.15 9.79 -8.01
C ASP A 234 9.92 11.01 -8.53
N GLU A 235 11.11 10.77 -9.07
CA GLU A 235 12.04 11.80 -9.55
C GLU A 235 12.50 12.80 -8.47
N LEU A 236 12.46 12.38 -7.20
CA LEU A 236 12.85 13.23 -6.07
C LEU A 236 14.39 13.32 -5.96
N SER A 237 14.92 14.55 -6.00
CA SER A 237 16.31 14.80 -5.61
C SER A 237 16.51 14.79 -4.09
N ASN A 238 15.44 14.97 -3.32
CA ASN A 238 15.42 14.96 -1.86
C ASN A 238 14.21 14.16 -1.35
N PRO A 239 14.41 12.98 -0.74
CA PRO A 239 13.30 12.16 -0.22
C PRO A 239 12.42 12.92 0.78
N GLN A 240 13.01 13.81 1.58
CA GLN A 240 12.26 14.56 2.59
C GLN A 240 11.20 15.49 1.96
N SER A 241 11.42 16.02 0.75
CA SER A 241 10.40 16.85 0.11
C SER A 241 9.18 16.03 -0.31
N GLY A 242 9.39 14.83 -0.88
CA GLY A 242 8.28 13.93 -1.23
C GLY A 242 7.49 13.49 0.00
N LYS A 243 8.20 13.07 1.05
CA LYS A 243 7.58 12.75 2.34
C LYS A 243 6.74 13.91 2.88
N SER A 244 7.27 15.13 2.86
CA SER A 244 6.52 16.32 3.32
C SER A 244 5.29 16.62 2.48
N THR A 245 5.33 16.46 1.15
CA THR A 245 4.14 16.56 0.28
C THR A 245 3.08 15.54 0.68
N ILE A 246 3.45 14.28 0.89
CA ILE A 246 2.50 13.23 1.31
C ILE A 246 1.90 13.55 2.69
N GLN A 247 2.71 14.07 3.62
CA GLN A 247 2.23 14.51 4.94
C GLN A 247 1.22 15.66 4.82
N GLN A 248 1.43 16.66 3.96
CA GLN A 248 0.46 17.74 3.76
C GLN A 248 -0.83 17.22 3.14
N ILE A 249 -0.77 16.33 2.16
CA ILE A 249 -1.96 15.66 1.61
C ILE A 249 -2.75 14.96 2.74
N GLY A 250 -2.07 14.17 3.57
CA GLY A 250 -2.67 13.52 4.74
C GLY A 250 -3.31 14.51 5.72
N LYS A 251 -2.64 15.65 5.97
CA LYS A 251 -3.16 16.72 6.83
C LYS A 251 -4.44 17.36 6.29
N HIS A 252 -4.50 17.63 4.99
CA HIS A 252 -5.67 18.24 4.36
C HIS A 252 -6.89 17.30 4.43
N ILE A 253 -6.66 16.01 4.19
CA ILE A 253 -7.70 14.98 4.31
C ILE A 253 -8.14 14.83 5.77
N ASN A 254 -7.21 14.80 6.72
CA ASN A 254 -7.55 14.78 8.14
C ASN A 254 -8.41 15.99 8.54
N SER A 255 -8.04 17.19 8.06
CA SER A 255 -8.79 18.42 8.33
C SER A 255 -10.20 18.41 7.73
N PHE A 256 -10.36 17.80 6.56
CA PHE A 256 -11.67 17.59 5.94
C PHE A 256 -12.51 16.60 6.76
N ILE A 257 -11.99 15.41 7.06
CA ILE A 257 -12.68 14.36 7.81
C ILE A 257 -13.09 14.84 9.21
N THR A 258 -12.16 15.43 9.97
CA THR A 258 -12.46 15.96 11.32
C THR A 258 -13.46 17.12 11.28
N GLY A 259 -13.44 17.91 10.20
CA GLY A 259 -14.43 18.96 9.96
C GLY A 259 -15.85 18.42 9.72
N LEU A 260 -15.99 17.23 9.13
CA LEU A 260 -17.28 16.54 8.98
C LEU A 260 -17.81 16.03 10.33
N SER A 261 -16.91 15.61 11.22
CA SER A 261 -17.25 15.05 12.54
C SER A 261 -17.60 16.10 13.60
N THR A 262 -17.50 17.39 13.29
CA THR A 262 -17.87 18.47 14.21
C THR A 262 -19.35 18.81 14.04
N PRO A 263 -20.21 18.67 15.07
CA PRO A 263 -21.62 19.05 14.95
C PRO A 263 -21.74 20.52 14.54
N ILE A 264 -22.53 20.79 13.51
CA ILE A 264 -22.99 22.14 13.24
C ILE A 264 -23.91 22.51 14.41
N ASP A 265 -23.42 23.32 15.34
CA ASP A 265 -24.27 23.99 16.33
C ASP A 265 -25.27 24.87 15.55
N HIS A 266 -26.46 24.33 15.30
CA HIS A 266 -27.60 25.11 14.85
C HIS A 266 -27.99 26.06 16.00
N LYS A 267 -27.53 27.31 15.92
CA LYS A 267 -28.14 28.44 16.62
C LYS A 267 -29.39 28.91 15.90
#